data_AF-A0A7C9ADV0-F1
#
_entry.id   AF-A0A7C9ADV0-F1
#
_cell.length_a   1.000
_cell.length_b   1.000
_cell.length_c   1.000
_cell.angle_alpha   90.00
_cell.angle_beta   90.00
_cell.angle_gamma   90.00
#
_symmetry.space_group_name_H-M   'P 1'
#
loop_
_entity.id
_entity.type
_entity.pdbx_description
1 polymer ?
#
loop_
_entity_poly.entity_id
_entity_poly.type
_entity_poly.pdbx_seq_one_letter_code
_entity_poly.pdbx_strand_id
1 'polypeptide(L)'
;ASCGLLTVSTRVGGVPEVLPDDMIVLAKPDPSDMVRAVGKAITMLPDIDPQVMHVRMKKLYSWHDVAKRTQIVYERALKCTDQSLLERLSRYLACGAWAGKLFCLVMIINYLFWCLLRLWQPEEEIEEVPDIQLTRHEE
;
A
#
# COMPACT_ATOMS: atom_id res chain seq x y z
N ALA A 1 4.93 -13.94 12.75
CA ALA A 1 6.01 -14.27 11.81
C ALA A 1 7.38 -13.76 12.28
N SER A 2 7.56 -12.46 12.52
CA SER A 2 8.87 -11.89 12.89
C SER A 2 9.50 -12.45 14.16
N CYS A 3 8.76 -13.08 15.07
CA CYS A 3 9.33 -13.76 16.24
C CYS A 3 9.82 -15.19 15.96
N GLY A 4 9.80 -15.65 14.70
CA GLY A 4 10.20 -17.02 14.33
C GLY A 4 9.14 -18.10 14.58
N LEU A 5 7.92 -17.72 14.95
CA LEU A 5 6.83 -18.65 15.27
C LEU A 5 6.11 -19.14 14.00
N LEU A 6 5.75 -20.43 13.99
CA LEU A 6 4.85 -20.98 12.97
C LEU A 6 3.48 -20.31 13.12
N THR A 7 2.95 -19.78 12.01
CA THR A 7 1.67 -19.05 12.03
C THR A 7 0.57 -19.85 11.35
N VAL A 8 -0.64 -19.77 11.89
CA VAL A 8 -1.86 -20.27 11.26
C VAL A 8 -2.72 -19.05 10.94
N SER A 9 -3.19 -18.95 9.71
CA SER A 9 -4.06 -17.83 9.30
C SER A 9 -5.04 -18.26 8.22
N THR A 10 -6.06 -17.43 8.00
CA THR A 10 -7.00 -17.59 6.91
C THR A 10 -6.37 -17.20 5.57
N ARG A 11 -6.69 -17.94 4.51
CA ARG A 11 -6.31 -17.68 3.11
C ARG A 11 -7.24 -16.66 2.49
N VAL A 12 -7.17 -15.43 2.98
CA VAL A 12 -7.96 -14.30 2.48
C VAL A 12 -7.11 -13.04 2.42
N GLY A 13 -7.47 -12.13 1.51
CA GLY A 13 -6.75 -10.86 1.33
C GLY A 13 -5.30 -11.07 0.90
N GLY A 14 -4.41 -10.21 1.40
CA GLY A 14 -2.98 -10.22 1.08
C GLY A 14 -2.13 -11.19 1.92
N VAL A 15 -2.73 -11.97 2.83
CA VAL A 15 -1.99 -12.87 3.72
C VAL A 15 -1.22 -13.97 2.97
N PRO A 16 -1.79 -14.62 1.94
CA PRO A 16 -1.07 -15.61 1.13
C PRO A 16 0.19 -15.07 0.43
N GLU A 17 0.28 -13.77 0.21
CA GLU A 17 1.38 -13.10 -0.49
C GLU A 17 2.52 -12.69 0.46
N VAL A 18 2.27 -12.60 1.77
CA VAL A 18 3.24 -12.09 2.75
C VAL A 18 4.27 -13.14 3.14
N LEU A 19 3.88 -14.43 3.19
CA LEU A 19 4.73 -15.51 3.68
C LEU A 19 4.73 -16.70 2.72
N PRO A 20 5.88 -17.38 2.55
CA PRO A 20 5.92 -18.61 1.77
C PRO A 20 5.15 -19.74 2.47
N ASP A 21 4.63 -20.69 1.67
CA ASP A 21 3.75 -21.78 2.13
C ASP A 21 4.37 -22.72 3.19
N ASP A 22 5.69 -22.70 3.36
CA ASP A 22 6.40 -23.49 4.36
C ASP A 22 6.52 -22.80 5.73
N MET A 23 6.20 -21.50 5.84
CA MET A 23 6.24 -20.73 7.10
C MET A 23 4.85 -20.43 7.69
N ILE A 24 3.79 -20.67 6.93
CA ILE A 24 2.42 -20.37 7.33
C ILE A 24 1.50 -21.53 6.94
N VAL A 25 0.61 -21.91 7.85
CA VAL A 25 -0.48 -22.83 7.56
C VAL A 25 -1.72 -22.02 7.25
N LEU A 26 -2.12 -22.04 5.98
CA LEU A 26 -3.28 -21.32 5.48
C LEU A 26 -4.55 -22.20 5.51
N ALA A 27 -5.62 -21.68 6.10
CA ALA A 27 -6.94 -22.30 6.17
C ALA A 27 -7.99 -21.47 5.43
N LYS A 28 -9.09 -22.09 4.98
CA LYS A 28 -10.30 -21.36 4.57
C LYS A 28 -10.89 -20.62 5.78
N PRO A 29 -11.66 -19.54 5.57
CA PRO A 29 -12.36 -18.83 6.64
C PRO A 29 -13.59 -19.64 7.14
N ASP A 30 -13.35 -20.86 7.60
CA ASP A 30 -14.32 -21.81 8.12
C ASP A 30 -13.80 -22.39 9.45
N PRO A 31 -14.61 -22.49 10.51
CA PRO A 31 -14.17 -22.98 11.81
C PRO A 31 -13.54 -24.37 11.77
N SER A 32 -14.11 -25.29 10.98
CA SER A 32 -13.63 -26.67 10.88
C SER A 32 -12.25 -26.71 10.23
N ASP A 33 -12.05 -25.89 9.19
CA ASP A 33 -10.75 -25.81 8.51
C ASP A 33 -9.68 -25.14 9.37
N MET A 34 -10.04 -24.14 10.19
CA MET A 34 -9.14 -23.54 11.17
C MET A 34 -8.65 -24.55 12.21
N VAL A 35 -9.53 -25.38 12.76
CA VAL A 35 -9.15 -26.44 13.72
C VAL A 35 -8.19 -27.44 13.06
N ARG A 36 -8.48 -27.85 11.82
CA ARG A 36 -7.61 -28.74 11.06
C ARG A 36 -6.23 -28.13 10.80
N ALA A 37 -6.17 -26.84 10.45
CA ALA A 37 -4.92 -26.13 10.21
C ALA A 37 -4.09 -25.98 11.49
N VAL A 38 -4.71 -25.70 12.64
CA VAL A 38 -4.03 -25.69 13.94
C VAL A 38 -3.50 -27.09 14.28
N GLY A 39 -4.30 -28.14 14.08
CA GLY A 39 -3.85 -29.53 14.26
C GLY A 39 -2.63 -29.86 13.41
N LYS A 40 -2.64 -29.46 12.13
CA LYS A 40 -1.47 -29.60 11.25
C LYS A 40 -0.26 -28.81 11.77
N ALA A 41 -0.45 -27.57 12.22
CA ALA A 41 0.63 -26.76 12.76
C ALA A 41 1.28 -27.39 14.00
N ILE A 42 0.49 -27.97 14.91
CA ILE A 42 1.00 -28.69 16.09
C ILE A 42 1.88 -29.87 15.68
N THR A 43 1.47 -30.64 14.66
CA THR A 43 2.28 -31.77 14.17
C THR A 43 3.59 -31.34 13.51
N MET A 44 3.65 -30.15 12.92
CA MET A 44 4.85 -29.61 12.28
C MET A 44 5.81 -28.91 13.26
N LEU A 45 5.30 -28.44 14.40
CA LEU A 45 6.05 -27.62 15.34
C LEU A 45 7.38 -28.24 15.84
N PRO A 46 7.48 -29.56 16.12
CA PRO A 46 8.73 -30.16 16.60
C PRO A 46 9.91 -30.04 15.62
N ASP A 47 9.64 -29.97 14.32
CA ASP A 47 10.65 -29.95 13.26
C ASP A 47 11.10 -28.52 12.89
N ILE A 48 10.52 -27.50 13.52
CA ILE A 48 10.73 -26.09 13.17
C ILE A 48 11.65 -25.43 14.18
N ASP A 49 12.79 -24.92 13.70
CA ASP A 49 13.67 -24.05 14.47
C ASP A 49 13.20 -22.57 14.37
N PRO A 50 12.81 -21.94 15.51
CA PRO A 50 12.39 -20.54 15.52
C PRO A 50 13.46 -19.55 15.07
N GLN A 51 14.75 -19.82 15.33
CA GLN A 51 15.84 -18.92 14.92
C GLN A 51 16.02 -18.91 13.40
N VAL A 52 15.96 -20.08 12.78
CA VAL A 52 16.00 -20.20 11.31
C VAL A 52 14.79 -19.48 10.70
N MET A 53 13.60 -19.66 11.26
CA MET A 53 12.40 -18.98 10.78
C MET A 53 12.51 -17.45 10.92
N HIS A 54 13.02 -16.95 12.05
CA HIS A 54 13.24 -15.51 12.28
C HIS A 54 14.23 -14.93 11.25
N VAL A 55 15.37 -15.59 11.03
CA VAL A 55 16.41 -15.13 10.09
C VAL A 55 15.87 -15.10 8.66
N ARG A 56 15.04 -16.08 8.27
CA ARG A 56 14.37 -16.06 6.97
C ARG A 56 13.38 -14.89 6.86
N MET A 57 12.56 -14.66 7.90
CA MET A 57 11.59 -13.55 7.91
C MET A 57 12.26 -12.17 7.75
N LYS A 58 13.39 -11.97 8.42
CA LYS A 58 14.18 -10.73 8.33
C LYS A 58 14.65 -10.41 6.89
N LYS A 59 14.85 -11.43 6.06
CA LYS A 59 15.25 -11.26 4.64
C LYS A 59 14.07 -10.95 3.72
N LEU A 60 12.87 -11.42 4.06
CA LEU A 60 11.66 -11.22 3.25
C LEU A 60 11.03 -9.84 3.49
N TYR A 61 11.09 -9.34 4.73
CA TYR A 61 10.45 -8.09 5.11
C TYR A 61 11.41 -7.19 5.89
N SER A 62 11.76 -6.05 5.30
CA SER A 62 12.58 -5.01 5.92
C SER A 62 11.97 -3.64 5.65
N TRP A 63 11.68 -2.88 6.71
CA TRP A 63 11.20 -1.51 6.59
C TRP A 63 12.18 -0.60 5.84
N HIS A 64 13.48 -0.87 5.91
CA HIS A 64 14.48 -0.14 5.13
C HIS A 64 14.31 -0.37 3.62
N ASP A 65 14.02 -1.60 3.19
CA ASP A 65 13.75 -1.91 1.77
C ASP A 65 12.42 -1.30 1.32
N VAL A 66 11.37 -1.44 2.14
CA VAL A 66 10.05 -0.84 1.87
C VAL A 66 10.18 0.68 1.74
N ALA A 67 10.91 1.34 2.63
CA ALA A 67 11.16 2.79 2.58
C ALA A 67 11.90 3.18 1.30
N LYS A 68 13.00 2.48 0.96
CA LYS A 68 13.77 2.74 -0.28
C LYS A 68 12.92 2.58 -1.54
N ARG A 69 12.13 1.51 -1.61
CA ARG A 69 11.24 1.26 -2.77
C ARG A 69 10.11 2.29 -2.84
N THR A 70 9.58 2.70 -1.70
CA THR A 70 8.56 3.74 -1.61
C THR A 70 9.14 5.08 -2.06
N GLN A 71 10.34 5.45 -1.60
CA GLN A 71 11.04 6.65 -2.05
C GLN A 71 11.18 6.70 -3.58
N ILE A 72 11.55 5.59 -4.23
CA ILE A 72 11.64 5.54 -5.70
C ILE A 72 10.30 5.87 -6.37
N VAL A 73 9.18 5.41 -5.79
CA VAL A 73 7.83 5.74 -6.30
C VAL A 73 7.54 7.23 -6.12
N TYR A 74 7.87 7.82 -4.96
CA TYR A 74 7.71 9.25 -4.73
C TYR A 74 8.58 10.09 -5.67
N GLU A 75 9.86 9.76 -5.84
CA GLU A 75 10.74 10.46 -6.78
C GLU A 75 10.24 10.40 -8.22
N ARG A 76 9.64 9.28 -8.62
CA ARG A 76 9.02 9.15 -9.95
C ARG A 76 7.75 9.97 -10.04
N ALA A 77 6.90 9.94 -9.02
CA ALA A 77 5.66 10.71 -8.98
C ALA A 77 5.93 12.23 -9.01
N LEU A 78 6.93 12.70 -8.27
CA LEU A 78 7.35 14.11 -8.27
C LEU A 78 7.94 14.58 -9.60
N LYS A 79 8.50 13.65 -10.40
CA LYS A 79 8.98 13.95 -11.77
C LYS A 79 7.85 13.94 -12.81
N CYS A 80 6.68 13.40 -12.48
CA CYS A 80 5.53 13.47 -13.37
C CYS A 80 5.01 14.91 -13.38
N THR A 81 4.85 15.48 -14.56
CA THR A 81 4.25 16.81 -14.71
C THR A 81 2.77 16.77 -14.34
N ASP A 82 2.28 17.81 -13.66
CA ASP A 82 0.86 17.98 -13.46
C ASP A 82 0.14 18.03 -14.82
N GLN A 83 -0.86 17.16 -14.97
CA GLN A 83 -1.63 17.09 -16.20
C GLN A 83 -2.59 18.27 -16.25
N SER A 84 -2.55 19.01 -17.35
CA SER A 84 -3.46 20.11 -17.58
C SER A 84 -4.92 19.63 -17.55
N LEU A 85 -5.84 20.52 -17.17
CA LEU A 85 -7.27 20.19 -17.13
C LEU A 85 -7.79 19.68 -18.48
N LEU A 86 -7.25 20.23 -19.59
CA LEU A 86 -7.62 19.83 -20.95
C LEU A 86 -7.18 18.41 -21.28
N GLU A 87 -5.99 18.00 -20.86
CA GLU A 87 -5.51 16.62 -21.03
C GLU A 87 -6.32 15.62 -20.21
N ARG A 88 -6.75 16.02 -19.01
CA ARG A 88 -7.62 15.19 -18.16
C ARG A 88 -9.03 15.08 -18.77
N LEU A 89 -9.61 16.20 -19.23
CA LEU A 89 -10.91 16.24 -19.91
C LEU A 89 -10.95 15.36 -21.16
N SER A 90 -9.92 15.42 -22.01
CA SER A 90 -9.87 14.62 -23.24
C SER A 90 -9.85 13.11 -22.97
N ARG A 91 -9.17 12.67 -21.90
CA ARG A 91 -9.16 11.26 -21.46
C ARG A 91 -10.51 10.81 -20.91
N TYR A 92 -11.20 11.65 -20.15
CA TYR A 92 -12.55 11.33 -19.66
C TYR A 92 -13.56 11.22 -20.79
N LEU A 93 -13.50 12.11 -21.79
CA LEU A 93 -14.36 12.02 -22.97
C LEU A 93 -14.16 10.72 -23.76
N ALA A 94 -12.96 10.13 -23.72
CA ALA A 94 -12.68 8.83 -24.35
C ALA A 94 -13.35 7.64 -23.62
N CYS A 95 -13.86 7.82 -22.40
CA CYS A 95 -14.48 6.77 -21.59
C CYS A 95 -15.98 6.52 -21.93
N GLY A 96 -16.34 6.68 -23.20
CA GLY A 96 -17.69 6.42 -23.72
C GLY A 96 -18.61 7.65 -23.78
N ALA A 97 -19.62 7.58 -24.66
CA ALA A 97 -20.44 8.74 -25.06
C ALA A 97 -21.29 9.37 -23.94
N TRP A 98 -21.67 8.57 -22.92
CA TRP A 98 -22.49 9.02 -21.79
C TRP A 98 -21.67 9.15 -20.50
N ALA A 99 -20.94 8.11 -20.11
CA ALA A 99 -20.11 8.11 -18.90
C ALA A 99 -19.01 9.18 -18.95
N GLY A 100 -18.35 9.37 -20.10
CA GLY A 100 -17.33 10.39 -20.27
C GLY A 100 -17.87 11.81 -20.08
N LYS A 101 -19.05 12.12 -20.64
CA LYS A 101 -19.71 13.43 -20.44
C LYS A 101 -20.05 13.69 -18.97
N LEU A 102 -20.53 12.68 -18.25
CA LEU A 102 -20.80 12.78 -16.82
C LEU A 102 -19.52 13.05 -16.03
N PHE A 103 -18.43 12.32 -16.31
CA PHE A 103 -17.15 12.55 -15.63
C PHE A 103 -16.56 13.93 -15.93
N CYS A 104 -16.66 14.42 -17.17
CA CYS A 104 -16.26 15.79 -17.51
C CYS A 104 -17.07 16.84 -16.75
N LEU A 105 -18.40 16.66 -16.63
CA LEU A 105 -19.25 17.57 -15.86
C LEU A 105 -18.81 17.60 -14.39
N VAL A 106 -18.62 16.42 -13.77
CA VAL A 106 -18.14 16.31 -12.38
C VAL A 106 -16.78 16.98 -12.22
N MET A 107 -15.86 16.80 -13.17
CA MET A 107 -14.53 17.40 -13.13
C MET A 107 -14.59 18.94 -13.22
N ILE A 108 -15.45 19.49 -14.09
CA ILE A 108 -15.67 20.94 -14.21
C ILE A 108 -16.26 21.50 -12.90
N ILE A 109 -17.26 20.83 -12.33
CA ILE A 109 -17.85 21.24 -11.05
C ILE A 109 -16.79 21.23 -9.94
N ASN A 110 -15.95 20.20 -9.86
CA ASN A 110 -14.85 20.15 -8.90
C ASN A 110 -13.84 21.28 -9.11
N TYR A 111 -13.53 21.63 -10.37
CA TYR A 111 -12.65 22.76 -10.67
C TYR A 111 -13.25 24.11 -10.24
N LEU A 112 -14.54 24.33 -10.52
CA LEU A 112 -15.25 25.53 -10.06
C LEU A 112 -15.30 25.61 -8.53
N PHE A 113 -15.53 24.47 -7.87
CA PHE A 113 -15.51 24.40 -6.41
C PHE A 113 -14.11 24.70 -5.85
N TRP A 114 -13.05 24.18 -6.48
CA TRP A 114 -11.67 24.52 -6.12
C TRP A 114 -11.38 26.02 -6.31
N CYS A 115 -11.84 26.65 -7.40
CA CYS A 115 -11.73 28.09 -7.58
C CYS A 115 -12.47 28.88 -6.48
N LEU A 116 -13.66 28.43 -6.08
CA LEU A 116 -14.41 29.05 -4.99
C LEU A 116 -13.66 28.91 -3.65
N LEU A 117 -13.10 27.74 -3.37
CA LEU A 117 -12.27 27.52 -2.18
C LEU A 117 -11.04 28.42 -2.16
N ARG A 118 -10.36 28.57 -3.31
CA ARG A 118 -9.20 29.47 -3.45
C ARG A 118 -9.56 30.93 -3.21
N LEU A 119 -10.80 31.35 -3.50
CA LEU A 119 -11.29 32.69 -3.17
C LEU A 119 -11.60 32.86 -1.68
N TRP A 120 -11.98 31.79 -0.99
CA TRP A 120 -12.31 31.82 0.44
C TRP A 120 -11.09 31.66 1.34
N GLN A 121 -10.15 30.81 0.94
CA GLN A 121 -8.90 30.57 1.64
C GLN A 121 -7.76 30.57 0.60
N PRO A 122 -7.06 31.71 0.44
CA PRO A 122 -5.94 31.80 -0.47
C PRO A 122 -4.82 30.82 -0.07
N GLU A 123 -4.09 30.34 -1.06
CA GLU A 123 -3.02 29.35 -0.88
C GLU A 123 -1.88 29.91 -0.02
N GLU A 124 -1.65 31.23 -0.08
CA GLU A 124 -0.63 31.92 0.71
C GLU A 124 -0.92 31.92 2.22
N GLU A 125 -2.17 31.66 2.64
CA GLU A 125 -2.55 31.54 4.06
C GLU A 125 -2.42 30.10 4.59
N ILE A 126 -2.15 29.13 3.72
CA ILE A 126 -1.95 27.74 4.11
C ILE A 126 -0.49 27.59 4.54
N GLU A 127 -0.27 27.21 5.80
CA GLU A 127 1.06 26.91 6.30
C GLU A 127 1.66 25.73 5.53
N GLU A 128 2.69 26.01 4.73
CA GLU A 128 3.48 24.96 4.10
C GLU A 128 4.34 24.25 5.15
N VAL A 129 4.29 22.92 5.15
CA VAL A 129 5.14 22.12 6.03
C VAL A 129 6.59 22.36 5.62
N PRO A 130 7.47 22.80 6.54
CA PRO A 130 8.86 23.04 6.22
C PRO A 130 9.53 21.73 5.78
N ASP A 131 10.38 21.82 4.75
CA ASP A 131 11.19 20.69 4.32
C ASP A 131 12.07 20.19 5.46
N ILE A 132 12.08 18.86 5.67
CA ILE A 132 12.95 18.24 6.67
C ILE A 132 14.40 18.40 6.21
N GLN A 133 15.12 19.30 6.88
CA GLN A 133 16.58 19.43 6.73
C GLN A 133 17.22 18.17 7.32
N LEU A 134 17.48 17.16 6.48
CA LEU A 134 18.26 16.00 6.88
C LEU A 134 19.71 16.43 7.11
N THR A 135 20.05 16.79 8.35
CA THR A 135 21.44 16.84 8.78
C THR A 135 22.04 15.45 8.54
N ARG A 136 22.96 15.36 7.58
CA ARG A 136 23.74 14.16 7.31
C ARG A 136 24.52 13.81 8.57
N HIS A 137 23.97 12.95 9.41
CA HIS A 137 24.79 12.22 10.37
C HIS A 137 25.60 11.22 9.54
N GLU A 138 26.86 11.57 9.30
CA GLU A 138 27.87 10.65 8.82
C GLU A 138 28.05 9.56 9.88
N GLU A 139 27.62 8.33 9.56
CA GLU A 139 28.08 7.09 10.19
C GLU A 139 28.54 6.12 9.10
#